data_AF-A0A7J2H6T3-F1
#
_entry.id   AF-A0A7J2H6T3-F1
#
_cell.length_a   1.000
_cell.length_b   1.000
_cell.length_c   1.000
_cell.angle_alpha   90.00
_cell.angle_beta   90.00
_cell.angle_gamma   90.00
#
_symmetry.space_group_name_H-M   'P 1'
#
loop_
_entity.id
_entity.type
_entity.pdbx_description
1 polymer ?
#
loop_
_entity_poly.entity_id
_entity_poly.type
_entity_poly.pdbx_seq_one_letter_code
_entity_poly.pdbx_strand_id
1 'polypeptide(L)'
;MRPPAVEEERAIRYSEVKDLPPEEIGRVARSLTPRLMPKPGVDYKLYLGSRPELREGERLLSYTLSVCPQCYSLLVAMIFERGGRVYERKVCPEHGEFEELYFGDYATYERFRRWQRDGKGVWTPNVKLEALCPYNCGLCPRHKSHTALLNLVATNRCSLRCWYCFFYAARAGYVYEPSLNHIR
;
A
#
# COMPACT_ATOMS: atom_id res chain seq x y z
N MET A 1 10.52 -11.01 14.09
CA MET A 1 11.20 -9.72 14.37
C MET A 1 10.14 -8.79 14.93
N ARG A 2 10.23 -8.42 16.22
CA ARG A 2 9.33 -7.42 16.81
C ARG A 2 9.66 -6.11 16.09
N PRO A 3 8.69 -5.36 15.53
CA PRO A 3 9.01 -4.04 14.99
C PRO A 3 9.75 -3.27 16.08
N PRO A 4 10.79 -2.47 15.73
CA PRO A 4 11.46 -1.64 16.71
C PRO A 4 10.39 -0.89 17.50
N ALA A 5 10.61 -0.72 18.81
CA ALA A 5 9.74 0.07 19.65
C ALA A 5 9.57 1.42 18.94
N VAL A 6 8.40 1.61 18.33
CA VAL A 6 8.03 2.89 17.76
C VAL A 6 8.11 3.80 18.97
N GLU A 7 9.05 4.74 18.98
CA GLU A 7 9.03 5.82 19.95
C GLU A 7 7.58 6.31 20.04
N GLU A 8 7.12 6.76 21.20
CA GLU A 8 5.79 7.35 21.42
C GLU A 8 5.48 8.57 20.51
N GLU A 9 6.26 8.80 19.45
CA GLU A 9 6.13 9.85 18.48
C GLU A 9 4.74 9.84 17.83
N ARG A 10 3.93 10.78 18.33
CA ARG A 10 3.07 11.67 17.53
C ARG A 10 1.80 11.01 17.00
N ALA A 11 1.09 10.31 17.87
CA ALA A 11 -0.29 9.93 17.62
C ALA A 11 -1.20 11.18 17.62
N ILE A 12 -2.07 11.31 16.61
CA ILE A 12 -3.18 12.27 16.65
C ILE A 12 -4.03 11.92 17.87
N ARG A 13 -4.22 12.88 18.77
CA ARG A 13 -5.20 12.76 19.85
C ARG A 13 -6.58 13.01 19.26
N TYR A 14 -7.22 11.94 18.80
CA TYR A 14 -8.51 12.04 18.10
C TYR A 14 -9.58 12.77 18.93
N SER A 15 -9.51 12.72 20.26
CA SER A 15 -10.39 13.47 21.17
C SER A 15 -10.24 14.99 21.06
N GLU A 16 -9.07 15.49 20.68
CA GLU A 16 -8.78 16.94 20.54
C GLU A 16 -9.17 17.48 19.15
N VAL A 17 -9.38 16.59 18.17
CA VAL A 17 -9.70 16.98 16.78
C VAL A 17 -11.12 16.62 16.35
N LYS A 18 -11.87 15.84 17.14
CA LYS A 18 -13.18 15.28 16.75
C LYS A 18 -14.26 16.33 16.43
N ASP A 19 -14.20 17.49 17.08
CA ASP A 19 -15.20 18.56 16.98
C ASP A 19 -14.68 19.76 16.16
N LEU A 20 -13.48 19.66 15.58
CA LEU A 20 -12.91 20.73 14.77
C LEU A 20 -13.66 20.86 13.44
N PRO A 21 -13.81 22.09 12.90
CA PRO A 21 -14.37 22.28 11.58
C PRO A 21 -13.48 21.64 10.50
N PRO A 22 -14.03 21.20 9.36
CA PRO A 22 -13.28 20.51 8.31
C PRO A 22 -12.03 21.25 7.82
N GLU A 23 -12.05 22.59 7.78
CA GLU A 23 -10.88 23.37 7.37
C GLU A 23 -9.71 23.22 8.36
N GLU A 24 -10.01 23.16 9.66
CA GLU A 24 -9.00 22.99 10.72
C GLU A 24 -8.47 21.57 10.79
N ILE A 25 -9.35 20.57 10.65
CA ILE A 25 -8.91 19.17 10.46
C ILE A 25 -7.95 19.09 9.27
N GLY A 26 -8.28 19.78 8.16
CA GLY A 26 -7.41 19.87 6.99
C GLY A 26 -6.06 20.53 7.29
N ARG A 27 -6.00 21.57 8.14
CA ARG A 27 -4.74 22.19 8.56
C ARG A 27 -3.90 21.24 9.42
N VAL A 28 -4.51 20.57 10.39
CA VAL A 28 -3.84 19.57 11.24
C VAL A 28 -3.30 18.43 10.40
N ALA A 29 -4.09 17.91 9.46
CA ALA A 29 -3.64 16.86 8.55
C ALA A 29 -2.42 17.33 7.73
N ARG A 30 -2.48 18.51 7.12
CA ARG A 30 -1.35 19.06 6.32
C ARG A 30 -0.08 19.26 7.13
N SER A 31 -0.16 19.61 8.41
CA SER A 31 1.03 19.79 9.27
C SER A 31 1.65 18.46 9.68
N LEU A 32 0.85 17.38 9.77
CA LEU A 32 1.29 16.06 10.20
C LEU A 32 1.71 15.15 9.04
N THR A 33 1.08 15.23 7.87
CA THR A 33 1.34 14.34 6.73
C THR A 33 2.83 14.21 6.39
N PRO A 34 3.63 15.29 6.25
CA PRO A 34 5.06 15.16 5.93
C PRO A 34 5.87 14.42 7.00
N ARG A 35 5.38 14.40 8.25
CA ARG A 35 6.02 13.70 9.38
C ARG A 35 5.65 12.22 9.42
N LEU A 36 4.50 11.85 8.88
CA LEU A 36 3.97 10.49 8.88
C LEU A 36 4.32 9.71 7.60
N MET A 37 4.69 10.40 6.52
CA MET A 37 5.09 9.75 5.28
C MET A 37 6.48 9.12 5.39
N PRO A 38 6.68 7.91 4.84
CA PRO A 38 8.00 7.28 4.77
C PRO A 38 9.00 8.17 4.01
N LYS A 39 10.20 8.30 4.57
CA LYS A 39 11.28 9.15 4.08
C LYS A 39 12.28 8.33 3.25
N PRO A 40 12.51 8.71 1.98
CA PRO A 40 13.55 8.09 1.17
C PRO A 40 14.93 8.22 1.84
N GLY A 41 15.73 7.15 1.79
CA GLY A 41 17.06 7.08 2.41
C GLY A 41 17.06 6.75 3.90
N VAL A 42 15.93 6.89 4.59
CA VAL A 42 15.78 6.58 6.02
C VAL A 42 14.89 5.36 6.20
N ASP A 43 13.63 5.44 5.77
CA ASP A 43 12.64 4.37 5.93
C ASP A 43 12.70 3.34 4.80
N TYR A 44 13.18 3.75 3.62
CA TYR A 44 13.34 2.89 2.45
C TYR A 44 14.38 3.44 1.48
N LYS A 45 14.95 2.58 0.64
CA LYS A 45 15.88 2.93 -0.43
C LYS A 45 15.30 2.54 -1.79
N LEU A 46 15.91 3.04 -2.87
CA LEU A 46 15.56 2.71 -4.25
C LEU A 46 16.70 1.92 -4.88
N TYR A 47 16.45 0.66 -5.21
CA TYR A 47 17.38 -0.20 -5.93
C TYR A 47 16.78 -0.56 -7.30
N LEU A 48 16.81 0.42 -8.20
CA LEU A 48 16.22 0.30 -9.53
C LEU A 48 17.25 -0.05 -10.63
N GLY A 49 18.53 -0.13 -10.27
CA GLY A 49 19.64 -0.31 -11.21
C GLY A 49 19.96 -1.76 -11.58
N SER A 50 19.49 -2.74 -10.80
CA SER A 50 19.71 -4.16 -11.06
C SER A 50 18.40 -4.87 -11.37
N ARG A 51 18.48 -5.88 -12.24
CA ARG A 51 17.37 -6.78 -12.54
C ARG A 51 17.78 -8.20 -12.17
N PRO A 52 16.86 -9.01 -11.61
CA PRO A 52 17.14 -10.42 -11.40
C PRO A 52 17.44 -11.14 -12.72
N GLU A 53 18.34 -12.10 -12.66
CA GLU A 53 18.72 -12.91 -13.82
C GLU A 53 17.70 -14.02 -14.09
N LEU A 54 17.53 -14.38 -15.36
CA LEU A 54 16.72 -15.52 -15.81
C LEU A 54 17.57 -16.80 -15.80
N ARG A 55 17.06 -17.88 -15.23
CA ARG A 55 17.77 -19.17 -15.15
C ARG A 55 17.28 -20.16 -16.20
N GLU A 56 18.01 -21.26 -16.37
CA GLU A 56 17.61 -22.34 -17.28
C GLU A 56 16.23 -22.90 -16.90
N GLY A 57 15.39 -23.15 -17.91
CA GLY A 57 14.01 -23.62 -17.71
C GLY A 57 13.02 -22.53 -17.27
N GLU A 58 13.44 -21.27 -17.22
CA GLU A 58 12.57 -20.13 -16.91
C GLU A 58 12.24 -19.32 -18.16
N ARG A 59 11.00 -18.82 -18.21
CA ARG A 59 10.58 -17.90 -19.27
C ARG A 59 10.16 -16.58 -18.66
N LEU A 60 10.89 -15.51 -19.00
CA LEU A 60 10.55 -14.15 -18.62
C LEU A 60 9.15 -13.77 -19.13
N LEU A 61 8.30 -13.23 -18.25
CA LEU A 61 6.98 -12.71 -18.61
C LEU A 61 6.96 -11.19 -18.60
N SER A 62 7.46 -10.57 -17.53
CA SER A 62 7.51 -9.11 -17.38
C SER A 62 8.42 -8.69 -16.23
N TYR A 63 8.69 -7.39 -16.11
CA TYR A 63 9.27 -6.79 -14.92
C TYR A 63 8.23 -5.92 -14.21
N THR A 64 8.33 -5.83 -12.88
CA THR A 64 7.50 -4.97 -12.03
C THR A 64 8.37 -4.32 -10.95
N LEU A 65 7.77 -3.45 -10.15
CA LEU A 65 8.37 -2.95 -8.92
C LEU A 65 7.78 -3.73 -7.74
N SER A 66 8.64 -4.14 -6.81
CA SER A 66 8.26 -4.79 -5.56
C SER A 66 9.05 -4.20 -4.40
N VAL A 67 8.61 -4.49 -3.18
CA VAL A 67 9.33 -4.14 -1.94
C VAL A 67 10.17 -5.32 -1.45
N CYS A 68 11.30 -5.02 -0.81
CA CYS A 68 12.03 -5.98 0.01
C CYS A 68 11.18 -6.34 1.24
N PRO A 69 10.99 -7.63 1.59
CA PRO A 69 10.19 -8.01 2.75
C PRO A 69 10.84 -7.67 4.11
N GLN A 70 12.12 -7.26 4.12
CA GLN A 70 12.86 -6.95 5.35
C GLN A 70 13.03 -5.45 5.58
N CYS A 71 13.57 -4.70 4.61
CA CYS A 71 13.78 -3.25 4.74
C CYS A 71 12.81 -2.40 3.93
N TYR A 72 11.80 -3.01 3.31
CA TYR A 72 10.76 -2.35 2.49
C TYR A 72 11.27 -1.64 1.23
N SER A 73 12.58 -1.43 1.06
CA SER A 73 13.19 -0.78 -0.11
C SER A 73 12.63 -1.26 -1.45
N LEU A 74 12.47 -0.33 -2.38
CA LEU A 74 11.86 -0.57 -3.68
C LEU A 74 12.89 -1.22 -4.63
N LEU A 75 12.51 -2.34 -5.24
CA LEU A 75 13.34 -3.18 -6.11
C LEU A 75 12.66 -3.37 -7.46
N VAL A 76 13.46 -3.64 -8.51
CA VAL A 76 12.91 -4.28 -9.71
C VAL A 76 12.74 -5.77 -9.44
N ALA A 77 11.54 -6.28 -9.71
CA ALA A 77 11.21 -7.69 -9.63
C ALA A 77 10.93 -8.24 -11.03
N MET A 78 11.30 -9.49 -11.24
CA MET A 78 11.07 -10.24 -12.46
C MET A 78 9.91 -11.21 -12.25
N ILE A 79 8.90 -11.15 -13.12
CA ILE A 79 7.84 -12.14 -13.19
C ILE A 79 8.19 -13.12 -14.30
N PHE A 80 8.26 -14.40 -13.99
CA PHE A 80 8.67 -15.46 -14.91
C PHE A 80 7.83 -16.72 -14.70
N GLU A 81 7.76 -17.55 -15.74
CA GLU A 81 7.13 -18.86 -15.68
C GLU A 81 8.19 -19.95 -15.51
N ARG A 82 7.88 -20.95 -14.67
CA ARG A 82 8.69 -22.15 -14.46
C ARG A 82 7.76 -23.32 -14.09
N GLY A 83 7.75 -24.38 -14.90
CA GLY A 83 7.00 -25.61 -14.61
C GLY A 83 5.47 -25.41 -14.53
N GLY A 84 4.90 -24.56 -15.38
CA GLY A 84 3.46 -24.28 -15.43
C GLY A 84 2.95 -23.32 -14.35
N ARG A 85 3.86 -22.72 -13.57
CA ARG A 85 3.55 -21.75 -12.50
C ARG A 85 4.28 -20.44 -12.75
N VAL A 86 3.74 -19.35 -12.22
CA VAL A 86 4.33 -18.02 -12.32
C VAL A 86 4.96 -17.63 -10.99
N TYR A 87 6.19 -17.17 -11.04
CA TYR A 87 6.99 -16.76 -9.90
C TYR A 87 7.39 -15.29 -10.05
N GLU A 88 7.63 -14.65 -8.91
CA GLU A 88 8.28 -13.35 -8.83
C GLU A 88 9.64 -13.53 -8.16
N ARG A 89 10.71 -12.99 -8.76
CA ARG A 89 12.05 -12.91 -8.16
C ARG A 89 12.45 -11.45 -7.98
N LYS A 90 13.08 -11.12 -6.85
CA LYS A 90 13.65 -9.79 -6.55
C LYS A 90 14.93 -9.96 -5.75
N VAL A 91 15.90 -9.08 -5.96
CA VAL A 91 17.20 -9.14 -5.25
C VAL A 91 17.43 -7.81 -4.54
N CYS A 92 17.46 -7.86 -3.21
CA CYS A 92 17.83 -6.71 -2.39
C CYS A 92 19.35 -6.73 -2.17
N PRO A 93 20.08 -5.64 -2.46
CA PRO A 93 21.52 -5.58 -2.20
C PRO A 93 21.91 -5.78 -0.72
N GLU A 94 20.97 -5.59 0.21
CA GLU A 94 21.20 -5.73 1.65
C GLU A 94 20.70 -7.07 2.21
N HIS A 95 19.67 -7.68 1.59
CA HIS A 95 18.97 -8.84 2.17
C HIS A 95 18.91 -10.06 1.25
N GLY A 96 19.54 -9.99 0.07
CA GLY A 96 19.65 -11.11 -0.86
C GLY A 96 18.42 -11.31 -1.77
N GLU A 97 18.35 -12.51 -2.35
CA GLU A 97 17.29 -12.91 -3.27
C GLU A 97 16.04 -13.38 -2.53
N PHE A 98 14.89 -12.97 -3.04
CA PHE A 98 13.58 -13.49 -2.67
C PHE A 98 12.88 -13.99 -3.92
N GLU A 99 12.35 -15.21 -3.85
CA GLU A 99 11.54 -15.81 -4.90
C GLU A 99 10.24 -16.34 -4.30
N GLU A 100 9.11 -15.95 -4.87
CA GLU A 100 7.78 -16.24 -4.31
C GLU A 100 6.85 -16.73 -5.43
N LEU A 101 5.93 -17.63 -5.10
CA LEU A 101 4.87 -18.04 -6.03
C LEU A 101 3.92 -16.86 -6.25
N TYR A 102 3.86 -16.36 -7.49
CA TYR A 102 3.00 -15.24 -7.86
C TYR A 102 1.63 -15.71 -8.38
N PHE A 103 1.60 -16.78 -9.18
CA PHE A 103 0.37 -17.38 -9.69
C PHE A 103 0.53 -18.89 -9.88
N GLY A 104 -0.40 -19.67 -9.34
CA GLY A 104 -0.29 -21.14 -9.28
C GLY A 104 -0.51 -21.89 -10.60
N ASP A 105 -1.02 -21.22 -11.63
CA ASP A 105 -1.32 -21.79 -12.95
C ASP A 105 -1.05 -20.78 -14.06
N TYR A 106 -0.10 -21.11 -14.94
CA TYR A 106 0.34 -20.23 -16.01
C TYR A 106 -0.76 -19.96 -17.06
N ALA A 107 -1.57 -20.95 -17.40
CA ALA A 107 -2.63 -20.80 -18.41
C ALA A 107 -3.68 -19.77 -17.96
N THR A 108 -4.06 -19.83 -16.68
CA THR A 108 -4.99 -18.89 -16.04
C THR A 108 -4.37 -17.50 -15.91
N TYR A 109 -3.09 -17.42 -15.53
CA TYR A 109 -2.36 -16.15 -15.52
C TYR A 109 -2.41 -15.45 -16.88
N GLU A 110 -2.07 -16.16 -17.97
CA GLU A 110 -2.13 -15.60 -19.33
C GLU A 110 -3.55 -15.21 -19.73
N ARG A 111 -4.55 -16.02 -19.36
CA ARG A 111 -5.96 -15.69 -19.60
C ARG A 111 -6.33 -14.36 -18.94
N PHE A 112 -5.92 -14.14 -17.69
CA PHE A 112 -6.20 -12.89 -16.96
C PHE A 112 -5.40 -11.70 -17.47
N ARG A 113 -4.12 -11.92 -17.83
CA ARG A 113 -3.25 -10.88 -18.38
C ARG A 113 -3.81 -10.25 -19.66
N ARG A 114 -4.55 -11.00 -20.47
CA ARG A 114 -5.24 -10.47 -21.67
C ARG A 114 -6.29 -9.40 -21.37
N TRP A 115 -6.86 -9.41 -20.17
CA TRP A 115 -7.86 -8.44 -19.73
C TRP A 115 -7.26 -7.23 -19.02
N GLN A 116 -5.94 -7.21 -18.81
CA GLN A 116 -5.26 -6.07 -18.21
C GLN A 116 -5.41 -4.83 -19.10
N ARG A 117 -6.06 -3.80 -18.57
CA ARG A 117 -6.26 -2.50 -19.22
C ARG A 117 -6.09 -1.39 -18.20
N ASP A 118 -5.32 -0.38 -18.56
CA ASP A 118 -5.27 0.86 -17.78
C ASP A 118 -6.58 1.63 -17.98
N GLY A 119 -7.18 2.04 -16.87
CA GLY A 119 -8.34 2.94 -16.91
C GLY A 119 -7.91 4.37 -17.27
N LYS A 120 -8.91 5.24 -17.45
CA LYS A 120 -8.70 6.67 -17.76
C LYS A 120 -8.02 7.45 -16.61
N GLY A 121 -7.90 6.84 -15.44
CA GLY A 121 -7.47 7.49 -14.21
C GLY A 121 -8.55 8.34 -13.56
N VAL A 122 -8.16 8.96 -12.46
CA VAL A 122 -9.05 9.74 -11.61
C VAL A 122 -8.99 11.21 -12.02
N TRP A 123 -10.15 11.82 -12.26
CA TRP A 123 -10.27 13.24 -12.61
C TRP A 123 -9.78 14.17 -11.50
N THR A 124 -10.01 13.79 -10.25
CA THR A 124 -9.70 14.60 -9.07
C THR A 124 -8.77 13.83 -8.12
N PRO A 125 -7.47 13.73 -8.43
CA PRO A 125 -6.51 13.15 -7.50
C PRO A 125 -6.46 13.97 -6.21
N ASN A 126 -6.47 13.32 -5.05
CA ASN A 126 -6.48 14.01 -3.76
C ASN A 126 -5.07 14.31 -3.21
N VAL A 127 -4.03 13.72 -3.82
CA VAL A 127 -2.63 13.94 -3.47
C VAL A 127 -1.77 14.08 -4.73
N LYS A 128 -0.66 14.81 -4.60
CA LYS A 128 0.34 14.92 -5.67
C LYS A 128 1.13 13.61 -5.80
N LEU A 129 1.85 13.47 -6.91
CA LEU A 129 2.83 12.40 -7.08
C LEU A 129 4.18 12.91 -6.57
N GLU A 130 4.55 12.51 -5.36
CA GLU A 130 5.78 12.93 -4.69
C GLU A 130 6.78 11.75 -4.54
N ALA A 131 6.28 10.51 -4.50
CA ALA A 131 7.09 9.31 -4.44
C ALA A 131 6.52 8.15 -5.28
N LEU A 132 7.31 7.08 -5.45
CA LEU A 132 6.84 5.85 -6.10
C LEU A 132 6.00 5.01 -5.12
N CYS A 133 4.97 4.33 -5.61
CA CYS A 133 4.23 3.34 -4.82
C CYS A 133 5.19 2.28 -4.22
N PRO A 134 5.01 1.87 -2.96
CA PRO A 134 3.89 2.20 -2.06
C PRO A 134 4.08 3.48 -1.23
N TYR A 135 5.12 4.28 -1.47
CA TYR A 135 5.53 5.42 -0.65
C TYR A 135 4.81 6.73 -0.92
N ASN A 136 3.78 6.71 -1.76
CA ASN A 136 2.94 7.86 -2.06
C ASN A 136 1.49 7.53 -1.71
N CYS A 137 1.16 7.62 -0.42
CA CYS A 137 -0.15 7.23 0.11
C CYS A 137 -1.25 8.22 -0.32
N GLY A 138 -2.36 7.70 -0.84
CA GLY A 138 -3.50 8.47 -1.35
C GLY A 138 -3.76 8.27 -2.84
N LEU A 139 -4.85 8.84 -3.34
CA LEU A 139 -5.33 8.74 -4.72
C LEU A 139 -4.60 9.75 -5.62
N CYS A 140 -3.36 9.43 -5.97
CA CYS A 140 -2.52 10.25 -6.85
C CYS A 140 -2.78 9.99 -8.36
N PRO A 141 -2.24 10.80 -9.28
CA PRO A 141 -2.43 10.65 -10.74
C PRO A 141 -1.97 9.31 -11.36
N ARG A 142 -1.20 8.49 -10.63
CA ARG A 142 -0.83 7.12 -11.05
C ARG A 142 -1.97 6.11 -10.87
N HIS A 143 -3.01 6.43 -10.11
CA HIS A 143 -4.19 5.58 -10.00
C HIS A 143 -4.99 5.67 -11.30
N LYS A 144 -4.82 4.66 -12.16
CA LYS A 144 -5.51 4.55 -13.46
C LYS A 144 -6.86 3.86 -13.37
N SER A 145 -7.04 2.98 -12.39
CA SER A 145 -8.29 2.30 -12.10
C SER A 145 -9.22 3.18 -11.25
N HIS A 146 -10.54 3.00 -11.45
CA HIS A 146 -11.56 3.60 -10.59
C HIS A 146 -11.83 2.70 -9.38
N THR A 147 -12.46 3.24 -8.34
CA THR A 147 -12.87 2.48 -7.16
C THR A 147 -13.80 1.34 -7.55
N ALA A 148 -13.31 0.10 -7.45
CA ALA A 148 -14.11 -1.10 -7.71
C ALA A 148 -14.97 -1.51 -6.49
N LEU A 149 -14.46 -1.26 -5.28
CA LEU A 149 -15.15 -1.51 -4.02
C LEU A 149 -14.81 -0.38 -3.04
N LEU A 150 -15.83 0.28 -2.49
CA LEU A 150 -15.68 1.28 -1.44
C LEU A 150 -16.10 0.68 -0.11
N ASN A 151 -15.19 0.64 0.85
CA ASN A 151 -15.50 0.31 2.24
C ASN A 151 -15.64 1.61 3.02
N LEU A 152 -16.84 1.89 3.55
CA LEU A 152 -17.11 3.05 4.39
C LEU A 152 -17.28 2.59 5.84
N VAL A 153 -16.46 3.13 6.75
CA VAL A 153 -16.61 2.93 8.19
C VAL A 153 -17.45 4.08 8.74
N ALA A 154 -18.76 3.85 8.88
CA ALA A 154 -19.70 4.88 9.33
C ALA A 154 -19.67 5.14 10.86
N THR A 155 -19.35 4.12 11.65
CA THR A 155 -19.25 4.16 13.12
C THR A 155 -18.02 3.39 13.57
N ASN A 156 -17.43 3.78 14.70
CA ASN A 156 -16.32 3.06 15.31
C ASN A 156 -16.77 2.10 16.44
N ARG A 157 -18.08 1.81 16.56
CA ARG A 157 -18.64 0.80 17.50
C ARG A 157 -18.28 -0.63 17.16
N CYS A 158 -17.79 -0.89 15.95
CA CYS A 158 -17.37 -2.22 15.59
C CYS A 158 -16.22 -2.64 16.52
N SER A 159 -16.51 -3.58 17.43
CA SER A 159 -15.55 -4.01 18.46
C SER A 159 -14.39 -4.79 17.87
N LEU A 160 -14.46 -5.14 16.57
CA LEU A 160 -13.40 -5.62 15.67
C LEU A 160 -12.35 -6.53 16.32
N ARG A 161 -12.79 -7.39 17.24
CA ARG A 161 -12.01 -8.53 17.77
C ARG A 161 -11.91 -9.68 16.77
N CYS A 162 -12.22 -9.43 15.49
CA CYS A 162 -12.01 -10.40 14.43
C CYS A 162 -10.51 -10.51 14.15
N TRP A 163 -9.99 -11.72 14.10
CA TRP A 163 -8.56 -11.99 13.94
C TRP A 163 -7.92 -11.43 12.65
N TYR A 164 -8.72 -11.03 11.67
CA TYR A 164 -8.30 -10.44 10.39
C TYR A 164 -8.63 -8.94 10.24
N CYS A 165 -9.05 -8.26 11.31
CA CYS A 165 -9.43 -6.86 11.19
C CYS A 165 -8.23 -5.91 11.09
N PHE A 166 -8.17 -5.12 10.00
CA PHE A 166 -7.18 -4.06 9.78
C PHE A 166 -7.52 -2.72 10.45
N PHE A 167 -8.68 -2.61 11.09
CA PHE A 167 -9.20 -1.39 11.73
C PHE A 167 -9.30 -1.60 13.25
N TYR A 168 -8.31 -1.14 14.02
CA TYR A 168 -8.39 -1.16 15.49
C TYR A 168 -9.14 0.08 16.00
N ALA A 169 -10.48 0.05 15.88
CA ALA A 169 -11.37 1.16 16.20
C ALA A 169 -11.25 1.69 17.64
N ALA A 170 -10.90 0.82 18.60
CA ALA A 170 -10.75 1.17 20.01
C ALA A 170 -9.62 2.19 20.28
N ARG A 171 -8.67 2.39 19.35
CA ARG A 171 -7.59 3.39 19.49
C ARG A 171 -8.10 4.83 19.49
N ALA A 172 -9.31 5.08 19.00
CA ALA A 172 -9.87 6.44 18.93
C ALA A 172 -10.13 7.08 20.31
N GLY A 173 -10.33 6.28 21.36
CA GLY A 173 -10.59 6.79 22.72
C GLY A 173 -11.96 7.41 22.94
N TYR A 174 -12.85 7.40 21.94
CA TYR A 174 -14.26 7.77 22.04
C TYR A 174 -15.09 6.95 21.05
N VAL A 175 -16.41 6.93 21.23
CA VAL A 175 -17.35 6.34 20.27
C VAL A 175 -17.90 7.44 19.35
N TYR A 176 -17.70 7.29 18.05
CA TYR A 176 -18.35 8.07 17.00
C TYR A 176 -19.56 7.30 16.49
N GLU A 177 -20.75 7.89 16.66
CA GLU A 177 -22.01 7.35 16.15
C GLU A 177 -22.74 8.46 15.35
N PRO A 178 -22.84 8.34 14.01
CA PRO A 178 -23.56 9.30 13.21
C PRO A 178 -25.07 9.23 13.48
N SER A 179 -25.76 10.37 13.44
CA SER A 179 -27.23 10.39 13.41
C SER A 179 -27.72 9.87 12.06
N LEU A 180 -28.97 9.41 11.97
CA LEU A 180 -29.56 9.02 10.68
C LEU A 180 -29.56 10.19 9.67
N ASN A 181 -29.64 11.43 10.15
CA ASN A 181 -29.54 12.61 9.28
C ASN A 181 -28.13 12.84 8.74
N HIS A 182 -27.07 12.34 9.40
CA HIS A 182 -25.70 12.42 8.89
C HIS A 182 -25.41 11.40 7.78
N ILE A 183 -26.23 10.36 7.61
CA ILE A 183 -26.01 9.26 6.67
C ILE A 183 -26.98 9.31 5.46
N ARG A 184 -28.06 10.08 5.58
CA ARG A 184 -29.02 10.33 4.49
C ARG A 184 -28.48 11.33 3.49
#